data_AF-A0A821JB34-F1
#
_entry.id   AF-A0A821JB34-F1
#
_cell.length_a   1.000
_cell.length_b   1.000
_cell.length_c   1.000
_cell.angle_alpha   90.00
_cell.angle_beta   90.00
_cell.angle_gamma   90.00
#
_symmetry.space_group_name_H-M   'P 1'
#
loop_
_entity.id
_entity.type
_entity.pdbx_description
1 polymer ?
#
loop_
_entity_poly.entity_id
_entity_poly.type
_entity_poly.pdbx_seq_one_letter_code
_entity_poly.pdbx_strand_id
1 'polypeptide(L)'
;EDIFTGSLTVRENLLFSANLRLPKTVSTLEKNARVLRIITELGLESCADTRMGTDFLRGVSGGEKKRTCIGMELVLSPKILFLDEPTT
;
A
#
# COMPACT_ATOMS: atom_id res chain seq x y z
N GLU A 1 7.61 -13.25 3.29
CA GLU A 1 6.67 -12.58 4.21
C GLU A 1 6.42 -11.18 3.72
N ASP A 2 5.15 -10.79 3.66
CA ASP A 2 4.75 -9.44 3.30
C ASP A 2 5.04 -8.48 4.47
N ILE A 3 5.89 -7.48 4.26
CA ILE A 3 6.32 -6.56 5.32
C ILE A 3 5.39 -5.33 5.34
N PHE A 4 4.35 -5.39 6.17
CA PHE A 4 3.46 -4.25 6.45
C PHE A 4 3.16 -4.13 7.94
N THR A 5 2.69 -2.96 8.37
CA THR A 5 2.27 -2.77 9.77
C THR A 5 0.81 -3.17 9.91
N GLY A 6 0.56 -4.31 10.56
CA GLY A 6 -0.78 -4.88 10.71
C GLY A 6 -1.79 -4.00 11.48
N SER A 7 -1.31 -3.14 12.37
CA SER A 7 -2.14 -2.21 13.15
C SER A 7 -2.61 -0.98 12.38
N LEU A 8 -1.95 -0.67 11.25
CA LEU A 8 -2.29 0.45 10.37
C LEU A 8 -3.31 0.04 9.31
N THR A 9 -4.04 1.01 8.76
CA THR A 9 -4.92 0.83 7.61
C THR A 9 -4.14 0.64 6.30
N VAL A 10 -4.83 0.18 5.27
CA VAL A 10 -4.26 0.10 3.90
C VAL A 10 -3.71 1.47 3.47
N ARG A 11 -4.51 2.53 3.62
CA ARG A 11 -4.11 3.91 3.27
C ARG A 11 -2.91 4.37 4.09
N GLU A 12 -2.90 4.11 5.39
CA GLU A 12 -1.79 4.48 6.27
C GLU A 12 -0.49 3.77 5.90
N ASN A 13 -0.53 2.47 5.55
CA ASN A 13 0.66 1.75 5.08
C ASN A 13 1.21 2.35 3.77
N LEU A 14 0.34 2.66 2.81
CA LEU A 14 0.74 3.29 1.55
C LEU A 14 1.33 4.69 1.78
N LEU A 15 0.70 5.50 2.64
CA LEU A 15 1.22 6.83 3.01
C LEU A 15 2.52 6.74 3.78
N PHE A 16 2.68 5.76 4.66
CA PHE A 16 3.91 5.52 5.39
C PHE A 16 5.05 5.21 4.43
N SER A 17 4.84 4.30 3.46
CA SER A 17 5.81 4.02 2.38
C SER A 17 6.14 5.28 1.58
N ALA A 18 5.12 6.03 1.15
CA ALA A 18 5.27 7.29 0.41
C ALA A 18 6.11 8.32 1.17
N ASN A 19 5.80 8.52 2.46
CA ASN A 19 6.44 9.53 3.28
C ASN A 19 7.90 9.20 3.57
N LEU A 20 8.20 7.92 3.78
CA LEU A 20 9.54 7.45 4.12
C LEU A 20 10.46 7.37 2.89
N ARG A 21 9.94 6.89 1.76
CA ARG A 21 10.75 6.50 0.60
C ARG A 21 10.76 7.52 -0.54
N LEU A 22 9.77 8.42 -0.64
CA LEU A 22 9.82 9.50 -1.64
C LEU A 22 10.73 10.66 -1.19
N PRO A 23 11.42 11.34 -2.13
CA PRO A 23 12.21 12.52 -1.82
C PRO A 23 11.40 13.60 -1.08
N LYS A 24 12.08 14.36 -0.20
CA LYS A 24 11.47 15.49 0.53
C LYS A 24 10.98 16.62 -0.39
N THR A 25 11.44 16.65 -1.65
CA THR A 25 10.97 17.59 -2.67
C THR A 25 9.54 17.33 -3.12
N VAL A 26 9.04 16.10 -2.94
CA VAL A 26 7.65 15.75 -3.27
C VAL A 26 6.75 16.25 -2.15
N SER A 27 5.79 17.11 -2.49
CA SER A 27 4.86 17.71 -1.53
C SER A 27 3.93 16.67 -0.91
N THR A 28 3.44 16.92 0.31
CA THR A 28 2.45 16.05 0.98
C THR A 28 1.20 15.87 0.12
N LEU A 29 0.75 16.93 -0.55
CA LEU A 29 -0.40 16.86 -1.46
C LEU A 29 -0.15 15.88 -2.61
N GLU A 30 1.03 15.92 -3.21
CA GLU A 30 1.41 15.03 -4.29
C GLU A 30 1.55 13.58 -3.80
N LYS A 31 2.11 13.35 -2.61
CA LYS A 31 2.17 12.01 -1.99
C LYS A 31 0.77 11.44 -1.78
N ASN A 32 -0.14 12.23 -1.22
CA ASN A 32 -1.55 11.84 -1.02
C ASN A 32 -2.25 11.51 -2.35
N ALA A 33 -2.03 12.34 -3.38
CA ALA A 33 -2.59 12.10 -4.70
C ALA A 33 -2.07 10.80 -5.34
N ARG A 34 -0.77 10.49 -5.17
CA ARG A 34 -0.20 9.20 -5.63
C ARG A 34 -0.83 8.01 -4.91
N VAL A 35 -0.95 8.08 -3.58
CA VAL A 35 -1.58 7.00 -2.80
C VAL A 35 -3.04 6.80 -3.20
N LEU A 36 -3.80 7.88 -3.40
CA LEU A 36 -5.18 7.77 -3.85
C LEU A 36 -5.29 7.07 -5.21
N ARG A 37 -4.43 7.42 -6.17
CA ARG A 37 -4.39 6.75 -7.48
C ARG A 37 -4.10 5.25 -7.35
N ILE A 38 -3.14 4.88 -6.52
CA ILE A 38 -2.78 3.47 -6.30
C ILE A 38 -3.93 2.68 -5.67
N ILE A 39 -4.63 3.28 -4.68
CA ILE A 39 -5.81 2.64 -4.08
C ILE A 39 -6.86 2.33 -5.15
N THR A 40 -7.10 3.26 -6.06
CA THR A 40 -8.06 3.07 -7.16
C THR A 40 -7.56 2.06 -8.21
N GLU A 41 -6.32 2.17 -8.67
CA GLU A 41 -5.75 1.29 -9.70
C GLU A 41 -5.70 -0.18 -9.25
N LEU A 42 -5.56 -0.43 -7.94
CA LEU A 42 -5.51 -1.78 -7.37
C LEU A 42 -6.87 -2.27 -6.83
N GLY A 43 -7.92 -1.46 -6.92
CA GLY A 43 -9.26 -1.84 -6.44
C GLY A 43 -9.29 -2.07 -4.92
N LEU A 44 -8.69 -1.14 -4.16
CA LEU A 44 -8.58 -1.17 -2.69
C LEU A 44 -9.53 -0.16 -2.01
N GLU A 45 -10.44 0.49 -2.73
CA GLU A 45 -11.28 1.56 -2.21
C GLU A 45 -12.15 1.10 -1.03
N SER A 46 -12.76 -0.08 -1.13
CA SER A 46 -13.63 -0.63 -0.10
C SER A 46 -12.91 -0.95 1.20
N CYS A 47 -11.60 -1.19 1.15
CA CYS A 47 -10.78 -1.56 2.29
C CYS A 47 -9.73 -0.49 2.66
N ALA A 48 -9.74 0.67 2.01
CA ALA A 48 -8.68 1.69 2.14
C ALA A 48 -8.45 2.12 3.60
N ASP A 49 -9.54 2.24 4.36
CA ASP A 49 -9.51 2.67 5.76
C ASP A 49 -9.71 1.49 6.74
N THR A 50 -9.59 0.25 6.24
CA THR A 50 -9.59 -0.98 7.04
C THR A 50 -8.17 -1.35 7.46
N ARG A 51 -8.00 -1.83 8.69
CA ARG A 51 -6.70 -2.31 9.20
C ARG A 51 -6.22 -3.52 8.41
N MET A 52 -4.92 -3.58 8.14
CA MET A 52 -4.28 -4.73 7.49
C MET A 52 -4.49 -6.04 8.28
N GLY A 53 -4.56 -5.93 9.60
CA GLY A 53 -4.74 -7.06 10.51
C GLY A 53 -3.39 -7.62 10.97
N THR A 54 -3.42 -8.27 12.13
CA THR A 54 -2.29 -8.97 12.74
C THR A 54 -2.62 -10.46 12.86
N ASP A 55 -1.71 -11.26 13.42
CA ASP A 55 -1.98 -12.68 13.69
C ASP A 55 -3.12 -12.88 14.71
N PHE A 56 -3.39 -11.86 15.53
CA PHE A 56 -4.41 -11.89 16.58
C PHE A 56 -5.69 -11.14 16.20
N LEU A 57 -5.63 -10.24 15.22
CA LEU A 57 -6.75 -9.41 14.79
C LEU A 57 -6.96 -9.52 13.29
N ARG A 58 -8.12 -10.05 12.89
CA ARG A 58 -8.51 -10.10 11.49
C ARG A 58 -8.58 -8.69 10.90
N GLY A 59 -7.98 -8.53 9.72
CA GLY A 59 -8.05 -7.31 8.92
C GLY A 59 -8.57 -7.61 7.52
N VAL A 60 -7.94 -7.00 6.52
CA VAL A 60 -8.24 -7.23 5.10
C VAL A 60 -7.90 -8.68 4.66
N SER A 61 -8.49 -9.10 3.55
CA SER A 61 -8.25 -10.41 2.94
C SER A 61 -6.82 -10.59 2.45
N GLY A 62 -6.39 -11.83 2.21
CA GLY A 62 -5.04 -12.12 1.68
C GLY A 62 -4.77 -11.43 0.33
N GLY A 63 -5.75 -11.40 -0.58
CA GLY A 63 -5.62 -10.71 -1.86
C GLY A 63 -5.55 -9.19 -1.73
N GLU A 64 -6.25 -8.60 -0.75
CA GLU A 64 -6.10 -7.18 -0.43
C GLU A 64 -4.74 -6.88 0.22
N LYS A 65 -4.21 -7.78 1.06
CA LYS A 65 -2.85 -7.67 1.62
C LYS A 65 -1.80 -7.67 0.51
N LYS A 66 -1.87 -8.63 -0.41
CA LYS A 66 -0.93 -8.75 -1.54
C LYS A 66 -0.98 -7.51 -2.45
N ARG A 67 -2.18 -7.05 -2.81
CA ARG A 67 -2.35 -5.80 -3.56
C ARG A 67 -1.83 -4.56 -2.81
N THR A 68 -2.03 -4.49 -1.50
CA THR A 68 -1.47 -3.39 -0.69
C THR A 68 0.06 -3.40 -0.74
N CYS A 69 0.70 -4.57 -0.65
CA CYS A 69 2.16 -4.70 -0.78
C CYS A 69 2.67 -4.26 -2.14
N ILE A 70 1.98 -4.65 -3.22
CA ILE A 70 2.27 -4.15 -4.58
C ILE A 70 2.15 -2.62 -4.62
N GLY A 71 1.09 -2.06 -4.03
CA GLY A 71 0.87 -0.62 -3.95
C GLY A 71 1.99 0.13 -3.20
N MET A 72 2.55 -0.48 -2.14
CA MET A 72 3.66 0.10 -1.39
C MET A 72 4.94 0.24 -2.22
N GLU A 73 5.15 -0.62 -3.22
CA GLU A 73 6.26 -0.50 -4.18
C GLU A 73 5.92 0.46 -5.33
N LEU A 74 4.68 0.44 -5.82
CA LEU A 74 4.22 1.33 -6.90
C LEU A 74 4.22 2.81 -6.51
N VAL A 75 4.20 3.14 -5.22
CA VAL A 75 4.25 4.54 -4.73
C VAL A 75 5.51 5.29 -5.17
N LEU A 76 6.58 4.55 -5.44
CA LEU A 76 7.85 5.07 -5.96
C LEU A 76 7.84 5.29 -7.47
N SER A 77 6.80 4.84 -8.16
CA SER A 77 6.70 4.84 -9.63
C SER A 77 7.95 4.24 -10.29
N PRO A 78 8.34 3.00 -9.92
CA PRO A 78 9.52 2.37 -10.48
C PRO A 78 9.34 2.10 -11.98
N LYS A 79 10.43 2.16 -12.75
CA LYS A 79 10.41 1.82 -14.19
C LYS A 79 10.31 0.32 -14.43
N ILE A 80 10.78 -0.49 -13.48
CA ILE A 80 10.80 -1.95 -13.52
C ILE A 80 10.34 -2.43 -12.15
N LEU A 81 9.38 -3.36 -12.12
CA LEU A 81 8.84 -3.95 -10.90
C LEU A 81 9.03 -5.47 -10.97
N PHE A 82 9.65 -6.04 -9.94
CA PHE A 82 9.79 -7.48 -9.78
C PHE A 82 8.75 -7.96 -8.78
N LEU A 83 7.97 -8.97 -9.17
CA LEU A 83 6.94 -9.57 -8.34
C LEU A 83 7.12 -11.09 -8.38
N ASP A 84 7.02 -11.73 -7.23
CA ASP A 84 6.97 -13.17 -7.13
C ASP A 84 5.52 -13.61 -6.94
N GLU A 85 5.01 -14.42 -7.87
CA GLU A 85 3.63 -14.95 -7.89
C GLU A 85 2.51 -13.95 -7.47
N PRO A 86 2.32 -12.83 -8.18
CA PRO A 86 1.41 -11.75 -7.76
C PRO A 86 -0.08 -12.11 -7.82
N THR A 87 -0.44 -13.22 -8.48
CA THR A 87 -1.83 -13.63 -8.73
C THR A 87 -2.24 -14.91 -8.00
N THR A 88 -1.31 -15.59 -7.34
CA THR A 88 -1.57 -16.82 -6.56
C THR A 88 -2.13 -16.50 -5.18
#